data_AF-A0AAW9FEA2-F1
#
_entry.id   AF-A0AAW9FEA2-F1
#
_cell.length_a   1.000
_cell.length_b   1.000
_cell.length_c   1.000
_cell.angle_alpha   90.00
_cell.angle_beta   90.00
_cell.angle_gamma   90.00
#
_symmetry.space_group_name_H-M   'P 1'
#
loop_
_entity.id
_entity.type
_entity.pdbx_description
1 polymer ?
#
loop_
_entity_poly.entity_id
_entity_poly.type
_entity_poly.pdbx_seq_one_letter_code
_entity_poly.pdbx_strand_id
1 'polypeptide(L)' 'MSRTYDADPILAALIEEYQREDHFVFSNEGKIFARLIATEDADGPLPFHGKVDVCLTSLAAKIAERLSQ' A
#
# COMPACT_ATOMS: atom_id res chain seq x y z
N MET A 1 -0.15 -4.96 29.54
CA MET A 1 0.04 -3.57 29.04
C MET A 1 -0.32 -3.59 27.57
N SER A 2 -1.42 -2.95 27.16
CA SER A 2 -1.73 -2.75 25.73
C SER A 2 -0.61 -1.90 25.14
N ARG A 3 0.05 -2.39 24.10
CA ARG A 3 0.96 -1.55 23.30
C ARG A 3 0.08 -0.74 22.37
N THR A 4 0.29 0.57 22.30
CA THR A 4 -0.32 1.40 21.26
C THR A 4 0.71 1.58 20.17
N TYR A 5 0.37 1.20 18.94
CA TYR A 5 1.19 1.40 17.76
C TYR A 5 0.70 2.64 17.00
N ASP A 6 1.66 3.44 16.53
CA ASP A 6 1.39 4.60 15.68
C ASP A 6 1.30 4.16 14.21
N ALA A 7 0.37 4.76 13.46
CA ALA A 7 0.19 4.49 12.04
C ALA A 7 1.28 5.15 11.19
N ASP A 8 1.89 6.24 11.65
CA ASP A 8 2.86 7.00 10.87
C ASP A 8 4.15 6.21 10.55
N PRO A 9 4.78 5.50 11.51
CA PRO A 9 5.92 4.64 11.21
C PRO A 9 5.58 3.48 10.26
N ILE A 10 4.35 2.95 10.36
CA ILE A 10 3.88 1.87 9.49
C ILE A 10 3.68 2.40 8.07
N LEU A 11 3.11 3.59 7.94
CA LEU A 11 2.92 4.24 6.65
C LEU A 11 4.27 4.52 5.97
N ALA A 12 5.27 5.01 6.70
CA ALA A 12 6.62 5.23 6.18
C ALA A 12 7.22 3.92 5.63
N ALA A 13 7.16 2.84 6.40
CA ALA A 13 7.66 1.53 5.95
C ALA A 13 6.91 1.02 4.71
N LEU A 14 5.59 1.19 4.64
CA LEU A 14 4.81 0.81 3.45
C LEU A 14 5.21 1.61 2.21
N ILE A 15 5.48 2.92 2.36
CA ILE A 15 5.93 3.75 1.23
C ILE A 15 7.28 3.26 0.70
N GLU A 16 8.24 3.02 1.60
CA GLU A 16 9.59 2.56 1.24
C GLU A 16 9.55 1.21 0.50
N GLU A 17 8.77 0.26 1.03
CA GLU A 17 8.61 -1.07 0.44
C GLU A 17 7.98 -1.01 -0.95
N TYR A 18 6.90 -0.26 -1.13
CA TYR A 18 6.24 -0.16 -2.42
C TYR A 18 7.07 0.60 -3.46
N GLN A 19 7.83 1.62 -3.04
CA GLN A 19 8.78 2.28 -3.94
C GLN A 19 9.93 1.35 -4.35
N ARG A 20 10.37 0.44 -3.47
CA ARG A 20 11.41 -0.56 -3.76
C ARG A 20 10.95 -1.61 -4.76
N GLU A 21 9.66 -1.96 -4.78
CA GLU A 21 9.06 -2.88 -5.75
C GLU A 21 8.65 -2.19 -7.07
N ASP A 22 9.16 -0.99 -7.34
CA ASP A 22 8.85 -0.20 -8.53
C ASP A 22 7.35 0.17 -8.69
N HIS A 23 6.57 0.13 -7.59
CA HIS A 23 5.18 0.61 -7.60
C HIS A 23 5.13 2.13 -7.52
N PHE A 24 4.17 2.73 -8.22
CA PHE A 24 4.03 4.19 -8.24
C PHE A 24 3.29 4.69 -7.00
N VAL A 25 3.99 5.41 -6.12
CA VAL A 25 3.41 6.02 -4.91
C VAL A 25 3.05 7.48 -5.15
N PHE A 26 1.83 7.88 -4.78
CA PHE A 26 1.35 9.25 -4.95
C PHE A 26 0.44 9.70 -3.81
N SER A 27 0.29 11.02 -3.66
CA SER A 27 -0.66 11.63 -2.72
C SER A 27 -1.93 12.07 -3.45
N ASN A 28 -3.08 11.78 -2.87
CA ASN A 28 -4.38 12.28 -3.32
C ASN A 28 -5.27 12.58 -2.10
N GLU A 29 -5.89 13.76 -2.06
CA GLU A 29 -6.78 14.19 -0.96
C GLU A 29 -6.17 14.01 0.45
N GLY A 30 -4.86 14.25 0.61
CA GLY A 30 -4.17 14.10 1.90
C GLY A 30 -3.91 12.65 2.32
N LYS A 31 -4.18 11.67 1.47
CA LYS A 31 -3.85 10.25 1.67
C LYS A 31 -2.77 9.80 0.70
N ILE A 32 -2.02 8.79 1.09
CA ILE A 32 -0.98 8.17 0.26
C ILE A 32 -1.53 6.89 -0.34
N PHE A 33 -1.31 6.73 -1.64
CA PHE A 33 -1.71 5.58 -2.43
C PHE A 33 -0.50 4.98 -3.13
N ALA A 34 -0.49 3.67 -3.29
CA ALA A 34 0.39 2.96 -4.20
C ALA A 34 -0.44 2.41 -5.37
N ARG A 35 -0.03 2.72 -6.59
CA ARG A 35 -0.60 2.17 -7.81
C ARG A 35 0.17 0.91 -8.18
N LEU A 36 -0.52 -0.21 -8.10
CA LEU A 36 -0.08 -1.49 -8.63
C LEU A 36 -0.42 -1.55 -10.11
N ILE A 37 0.58 -1.74 -10.95
CA ILE A 37 0.41 -1.92 -12.39
C ILE A 37 0.63 -3.41 -12.66
N ALA A 38 -0.46 -4.11 -13.01
CA ALA A 38 -0.34 -5.48 -13.50
C ALA A 38 -0.08 -5.42 -15.01
N THR A 39 1.14 -5.73 -15.43
CA THR A 39 1.48 -6.01 -16.83
C THR A 39 1.74 -7.51 -16.94
N GLU A 40 0.83 -8.28 -17.55
CA GLU A 40 1.19 -9.64 -17.94
C GLU A 40 2.08 -9.62 -19.19
N ASP A 41 3.13 -10.45 -19.15
CA ASP A 41 3.91 -10.89 -20.31
C ASP A 41 3.09 -11.91 -21.13
N ALA A 42 3.05 -11.63 -22.43
CA ALA A 42 2.76 -12.43 -23.63
C ALA A 42 2.07 -13.83 -23.64
N ASP A 43 1.89 -14.61 -22.57
CA ASP A 43 1.50 -16.04 -22.69
C ASP A 43 0.52 -16.60 -21.60
N GLY A 44 -0.28 -15.75 -20.93
CA GLY A 44 -1.27 -16.18 -19.91
C GLY A 44 -2.73 -15.83 -20.25
N PRO A 45 -3.73 -16.65 -19.85
CA PRO A 45 -5.15 -16.44 -20.19
C PRO A 45 -5.89 -15.45 -19.25
N LEU A 46 -5.19 -14.61 -18.48
CA LEU A 46 -5.82 -13.71 -17.51
C LEU A 46 -5.84 -12.27 -18.03
N PRO A 47 -6.99 -11.75 -18.48
CA PRO A 47 -7.05 -10.42 -19.07
C PRO A 47 -7.09 -9.37 -17.95
N PHE A 48 -5.97 -9.07 -17.31
CA PHE A 48 -5.91 -7.98 -16.36
C PHE A 48 -4.79 -6.98 -16.66
N HIS A 49 -5.01 -6.21 -17.72
CA HIS A 49 -4.37 -4.90 -17.90
C HIS A 49 -5.08 -3.89 -16.99
N GLY A 50 -4.80 -3.98 -15.69
CA GLY A 50 -5.46 -3.19 -14.65
C GLY A 50 -4.48 -2.31 -13.89
N LYS A 51 -4.93 -1.12 -13.52
CA LYS A 51 -4.29 -0.27 -12.52
C LYS A 51 -5.12 -0.39 -11.25
N VAL A 52 -4.50 -0.73 -10.13
CA VAL A 52 -5.17 -0.78 -8.83
C VAL A 52 -4.49 0.19 -7.89
N ASP A 53 -5.24 1.14 -7.34
CA ASP A 53 -4.74 2.10 -6.37
C ASP A 53 -5.06 1.62 -4.95
N VAL A 54 -4.01 1.32 -4.18
CA VAL A 54 -4.08 0.85 -2.79
C VAL A 54 -3.82 2.01 -1.85
N CYS A 55 -4.77 2.35 -0.97
CA CYS A 55 -4.61 3.42 0.02
C CYS A 55 -3.70 2.97 1.18
N LEU A 56 -2.43 3.36 1.14
CA LEU A 56 -1.45 3.02 2.17
C LEU A 56 -1.77 3.66 3.52
N THR A 57 -2.30 4.90 3.54
CA THR A 57 -2.70 5.58 4.78
C THR A 57 -3.77 4.80 5.54
N SER A 58 -4.81 4.32 4.84
CA SER A 58 -5.86 3.52 5.45
C SER A 58 -5.37 2.14 5.86
N LEU A 59 -4.44 1.56 5.12
CA LEU A 59 -3.81 0.28 5.47
C LEU A 59 -2.98 0.41 6.76
N ALA A 60 -2.14 1.44 6.86
CA ALA A 60 -1.31 1.72 8.02
C ALA A 60 -2.16 1.89 9.29
N ALA A 61 -3.25 2.68 9.21
CA ALA A 61 -4.17 2.87 10.33
C ALA A 61 -4.80 1.55 10.81
N LYS A 62 -5.25 0.69 9.87
CA LYS A 62 -5.82 -0.63 10.21
C LYS A 62 -4.80 -1.57 10.84
N ILE A 63 -3.54 -1.53 10.39
CA ILE A 63 -2.47 -2.35 10.96
C ILE A 63 -2.16 -1.86 12.38
N ALA A 64 -2.00 -0.55 12.58
CA ALA A 64 -1.76 0.05 13.89
C ALA A 64 -2.86 -0.34 14.91
N GLU A 65 -4.12 -0.26 14.50
CA GLU A 65 -5.27 -0.67 15.32
C GLU A 65 -5.17 -2.15 15.71
N ARG A 66 -4.94 -3.04 14.74
CA ARG A 66 -4.83 -4.49 14.98
C ARG A 66 -3.66 -4.88 15.87
N LEU A 67 -2.52 -4.20 15.75
CA LEU A 67 -1.35 -4.46 16.59
C LEU A 67 -1.55 -3.96 18.03
N SER A 68 -2.48 -3.04 18.24
CA SER A 68 -2.74 -2.43 19.55
C SER A 68 -3.80 -3.16 20.39
N GLN A 69 -4.49 -4.12 19.79
CA GLN A 69 -5.44 -5.04 20.43
C GLN A 69 -4.71 -6.18 21.16
#